data_AF-A0A942A906-F1
#
_entry.id   AF-A0A942A906-F1
#
_cell.length_a   1.000
_cell.length_b   1.000
_cell.length_c   1.000
_cell.angle_alpha   90.00
_cell.angle_beta   90.00
_cell.angle_gamma   90.00
#
_symmetry.space_group_name_H-M   'P 1'
#
loop_
_entity.id
_entity.type
_entity.pdbx_description
1 polymer ?
#
loop_
_entity_poly.entity_id
_entity_poly.type
_entity_poly.pdbx_seq_one_letter_code
_entity_poly.pdbx_strand_id
1 'polypeptide(L)'
;MLVSTNRIIAFYYAIFLSDYIGLNRIVCGLNNKKMPYLHLIDEAIGLLNIEIRIVKWRIKYPEQFQQHANKLFLSPLHLDDKTSLVNIMEIVSGLFLSKRIVYQNGKPVHLTDLGKAFEWLFI
;
A
#
# COMPACT_ATOMS: atom_id res chain seq x y z
N MET A 1 19.97 -2.06 -8.76
CA MET A 1 18.83 -1.13 -8.89
C MET A 1 17.54 -1.79 -9.37
N LEU A 2 17.55 -2.83 -10.22
CA LEU A 2 16.32 -3.54 -10.65
C LEU A 2 15.70 -4.49 -9.59
N VAL A 3 16.50 -4.96 -8.62
CA VAL A 3 16.06 -5.96 -7.62
C VAL A 3 15.20 -5.37 -6.50
N SER A 4 15.40 -4.10 -6.11
CA SER A 4 14.59 -3.48 -5.04
C SER A 4 13.17 -3.16 -5.53
N THR A 5 13.02 -2.79 -6.81
CA THR A 5 11.71 -2.58 -7.46
C THR A 5 10.86 -3.85 -7.42
N ASN A 6 11.45 -5.02 -7.67
CA ASN A 6 10.74 -6.31 -7.61
C ASN A 6 10.25 -6.67 -6.19
N ARG A 7 10.96 -6.24 -5.13
CA ARG A 7 10.60 -6.54 -3.74
C ARG A 7 9.49 -5.64 -3.21
N ILE A 8 9.46 -4.37 -3.62
CA ILE A 8 8.38 -3.42 -3.30
C ILE A 8 7.09 -3.82 -4.02
N ILE A 9 7.19 -4.24 -5.30
CA ILE A 9 6.05 -4.76 -6.06
C ILE A 9 5.49 -6.02 -5.38
N ALA A 10 6.34 -6.91 -4.87
CA ALA A 10 5.89 -8.12 -4.17
C ALA A 10 5.15 -7.82 -2.84
N PHE A 11 5.58 -6.80 -2.08
CA PHE A 11 4.87 -6.35 -0.88
C PHE A 11 3.50 -5.74 -1.21
N TYR A 12 3.45 -4.90 -2.24
CA TYR A 12 2.20 -4.35 -2.74
C TYR A 12 1.26 -5.47 -3.20
N TYR A 13 1.77 -6.48 -3.91
CA TYR A 13 0.97 -7.63 -4.35
C TYR A 13 0.46 -8.49 -3.19
N ALA A 14 1.27 -8.71 -2.14
CA ALA A 14 0.84 -9.52 -1.00
C ALA A 14 -0.24 -8.83 -0.16
N ILE A 15 -0.10 -7.53 0.08
CA ILE A 15 -1.11 -6.72 0.77
C ILE A 15 -2.38 -6.62 -0.09
N PHE A 16 -2.23 -6.34 -1.39
CA PHE A 16 -3.34 -6.28 -2.33
C PHE A 16 -4.08 -7.62 -2.46
N LEU A 17 -3.39 -8.76 -2.45
CA LEU A 17 -4.02 -10.09 -2.50
C LEU A 17 -4.79 -10.40 -1.20
N SER A 18 -4.27 -9.97 -0.05
CA SER A 18 -4.92 -10.13 1.25
C SER A 18 -6.21 -9.30 1.33
N ASP A 19 -6.14 -8.04 0.90
CA ASP A 19 -7.28 -7.14 0.82
C ASP A 19 -8.29 -7.60 -0.25
N TYR A 20 -7.83 -8.15 -1.38
CA TYR A 20 -8.68 -8.72 -2.43
C TYR A 20 -9.43 -9.97 -1.96
N ILE A 21 -8.81 -10.84 -1.14
CA ILE A 21 -9.48 -12.01 -0.55
C ILE A 21 -10.52 -11.56 0.49
N GLY A 22 -10.22 -10.53 1.28
CA GLY A 22 -11.18 -9.89 2.20
C GLY A 22 -12.36 -9.25 1.47
N LEU A 23 -12.07 -8.50 0.39
CA LEU A 23 -13.06 -7.87 -0.47
C LEU A 23 -13.90 -8.91 -1.20
N ASN A 24 -13.31 -10.00 -1.73
CA ASN A 24 -14.05 -11.10 -2.36
C ASN A 24 -14.96 -11.82 -1.37
N ARG A 25 -14.60 -11.93 -0.09
CA ARG A 25 -15.52 -12.46 0.94
C ARG A 25 -16.71 -11.54 1.20
N ILE A 26 -16.47 -10.23 1.22
CA ILE A 26 -17.53 -9.21 1.41
C ILE A 26 -18.43 -9.13 0.16
N VAL A 27 -17.82 -9.17 -1.04
CA VAL A 27 -18.49 -9.16 -2.34
C VAL A 27 -19.26 -10.47 -2.57
N CYS A 28 -18.71 -11.64 -2.22
CA CYS A 28 -19.46 -12.91 -2.23
C CYS A 28 -20.62 -12.91 -1.22
N GLY A 29 -20.49 -12.20 -0.09
CA GLY A 29 -21.59 -11.95 0.84
C GLY A 29 -22.66 -10.98 0.30
N LEU A 30 -22.27 -10.02 -0.54
CA LEU A 30 -23.17 -9.08 -1.23
C LEU A 30 -23.82 -9.65 -2.50
N ASN A 31 -23.23 -10.69 -3.10
CA ASN A 31 -23.69 -11.30 -4.36
C ASN A 31 -25.04 -12.04 -4.26
N ASN A 32 -25.66 -12.03 -3.07
CA ASN A 32 -27.10 -12.34 -2.90
C ASN A 32 -28.02 -11.26 -3.51
N LYS A 33 -27.47 -10.15 -4.00
CA LYS A 33 -28.15 -9.21 -4.88
C LYS A 33 -27.38 -9.18 -6.20
N LYS A 34 -27.99 -9.67 -7.28
CA LYS A 34 -27.47 -9.58 -8.66
C LYS A 34 -27.23 -8.10 -9.00
N MET A 35 -26.02 -7.59 -8.75
CA MET A 35 -25.56 -6.36 -9.40
C MET A 35 -25.21 -6.72 -10.85
N PRO A 36 -25.77 -6.01 -11.84
CA PRO A 36 -25.55 -6.33 -13.23
C PRO A 36 -24.07 -6.12 -13.56
N TYR A 37 -23.43 -7.14 -14.14
CA TYR A 37 -22.03 -7.11 -14.62
C TYR A 37 -21.67 -5.82 -15.40
N LEU A 38 -22.66 -5.20 -16.04
CA LEU A 38 -22.54 -3.92 -16.72
C LEU A 38 -22.05 -2.77 -15.81
N HIS A 39 -22.50 -2.71 -14.56
CA HIS A 39 -22.10 -1.67 -13.61
C HIS A 39 -20.62 -1.75 -13.23
N LEU A 40 -20.10 -2.97 -13.04
CA LEU A 40 -18.68 -3.20 -12.75
C LEU A 40 -17.79 -2.82 -13.94
N ILE A 41 -18.27 -3.06 -15.17
CA ILE A 41 -17.56 -2.67 -16.40
C ILE A 41 -17.50 -1.15 -16.52
N ASP A 42 -18.63 -0.47 -16.29
CA ASP A 42 -18.68 1.00 -16.34
C ASP A 42 -17.77 1.64 -15.28
N GLU A 43 -17.71 1.06 -14.08
CA GLU A 43 -16.83 1.52 -13.01
C GLU A 43 -15.34 1.31 -13.36
N ALA A 44 -14.98 0.15 -13.91
CA ALA A 44 -13.62 -0.13 -14.38
C ALA A 44 -13.19 0.82 -15.50
N ILE A 45 -14.08 1.14 -16.44
CA ILE A 45 -13.84 2.14 -17.49
C ILE A 45 -13.66 3.54 -16.88
N GLY A 46 -14.46 3.90 -15.88
CA GLY A 46 -14.32 5.14 -15.13
C GLY A 46 -12.94 5.29 -14.49
N LEU A 47 -12.46 4.23 -13.82
CA LEU A 47 -11.12 4.18 -13.22
C LEU A 47 -10.01 4.32 -14.25
N LEU A 48 -10.10 3.58 -15.37
CA LEU A 48 -9.11 3.65 -16.45
C LEU A 48 -9.01 5.07 -17.05
N ASN A 49 -10.14 5.76 -17.18
CA ASN A 49 -10.17 7.15 -17.66
C ASN A 49 -9.50 8.12 -16.68
N ILE A 50 -9.59 7.87 -15.38
CA ILE A 50 -8.90 8.66 -14.35
C ILE A 50 -7.39 8.42 -14.43
N GLU A 51 -6.95 7.16 -14.55
CA GLU A 51 -5.52 6.81 -14.68
C GLU A 51 -4.90 7.46 -15.92
N ILE A 52 -5.56 7.33 -17.08
CA ILE A 52 -5.11 7.99 -18.33
C ILE A 52 -5.00 9.50 -18.14
N ARG A 53 -5.96 10.11 -17.43
CA ARG A 53 -5.94 11.54 -17.13
C ARG A 53 -4.75 11.90 -16.25
N ILE A 54 -4.50 11.17 -15.16
CA ILE A 54 -3.35 11.41 -14.26
C ILE A 54 -2.04 11.29 -15.03
N VAL A 55 -1.88 10.27 -15.88
CA VAL A 55 -0.69 10.11 -16.74
C VAL A 55 -0.50 11.31 -17.67
N LYS A 56 -1.58 11.79 -18.31
CA LYS A 56 -1.53 13.01 -19.13
C LYS A 56 -1.07 14.23 -18.33
N TRP A 57 -1.55 14.40 -17.10
CA TRP A 57 -1.11 15.49 -16.22
C TRP A 57 0.36 15.36 -15.83
N ARG A 58 0.85 14.15 -15.55
CA ARG A 58 2.28 13.90 -15.25
C ARG A 58 3.19 14.25 -16.42
N ILE A 59 2.79 13.92 -17.64
CA ILE A 59 3.54 14.28 -18.86
C ILE A 59 3.51 15.80 -19.07
N LYS A 60 2.37 16.45 -18.83
CA LYS A 60 2.19 17.88 -19.06
C LYS A 60 2.89 18.77 -18.02
N TYR A 61 2.98 18.33 -16.77
CA TYR A 61 3.55 19.11 -15.67
C TYR A 61 4.46 18.26 -14.76
N PRO A 62 5.61 17.79 -15.26
CA PRO A 62 6.48 16.85 -14.53
C PRO A 62 6.98 17.42 -13.19
N GLU A 63 7.23 18.73 -13.10
CA GLU A 63 7.80 19.37 -11.90
C GLU A 63 6.88 19.30 -10.67
N GLN A 64 5.56 19.38 -10.86
CA GLN A 64 4.58 19.27 -9.76
C GLN A 64 4.57 17.86 -9.14
N PHE A 65 4.92 16.84 -9.93
CA PHE A 65 5.02 15.46 -9.45
C PHE A 65 6.42 15.10 -8.95
N GLN A 66 7.46 15.78 -9.43
CA GLN A 66 8.83 15.62 -8.94
C GLN A 66 9.03 16.15 -7.52
N GLN A 67 8.32 17.21 -7.12
CA GLN A 67 8.39 17.73 -5.75
C GLN A 67 7.88 16.73 -4.70
N HIS A 68 7.01 15.79 -5.07
CA HIS A 68 6.62 14.65 -4.22
C HIS A 68 7.67 13.53 -4.18
N ALA A 69 8.41 13.31 -5.28
CA ALA A 69 9.46 12.29 -5.35
C ALA A 69 10.76 12.73 -4.67
N ASN A 70 11.17 14.00 -4.84
CA ASN A 70 12.40 14.56 -4.27
C ASN A 70 12.28 14.91 -2.78
N LYS A 71 11.08 14.80 -2.21
CA LYS A 71 10.80 14.94 -0.78
C LYS A 71 10.46 13.60 -0.12
N LEU A 72 10.65 12.48 -0.83
CA LEU A 72 10.80 11.19 -0.18
C LEU A 72 12.03 11.32 0.70
N PHE A 73 11.81 11.45 2.00
CA PHE A 73 12.86 11.36 3.01
C PHE A 73 13.51 9.99 2.82
N LEU A 74 14.60 9.94 2.06
CA LEU A 74 15.49 8.78 2.07
C LEU A 74 15.97 8.67 3.50
N SER A 75 15.46 7.67 4.21
CA SER A 75 15.93 7.43 5.57
C SER A 75 17.44 7.20 5.54
N PRO A 76 18.21 7.79 6.49
CA PRO A 76 19.64 7.50 6.60
C PRO A 76 19.91 6.02 6.94
N LEU A 77 18.88 5.27 7.35
CA LEU A 77 18.93 3.85 7.64
C LEU A 77 18.39 3.06 6.45
N HIS A 78 19.18 2.09 5.98
CA HIS A 78 18.77 1.14 4.95
C HIS A 78 18.94 -0.29 5.49
N LEU A 79 18.16 -1.22 4.94
CA LEU A 79 18.25 -2.63 5.27
C LEU A 79 19.38 -3.28 4.48
N ASP A 80 20.26 -4.01 5.17
CA ASP A 80 21.27 -4.85 4.53
C ASP A 80 20.60 -5.99 3.73
N ASP A 81 21.25 -6.46 2.68
CA ASP A 81 20.80 -7.49 1.74
C ASP A 81 20.49 -8.82 2.45
N LYS A 82 21.14 -9.05 3.59
CA LYS A 82 20.99 -10.22 4.46
C LYS A 82 19.71 -10.18 5.29
N THR A 83 19.04 -9.03 5.37
CA THR A 83 17.84 -8.88 6.18
C THR A 83 16.65 -9.55 5.50
N SER A 84 16.07 -10.53 6.20
CA SER A 84 14.84 -11.18 5.75
C SER A 84 13.63 -10.31 6.10
N LEU A 85 12.58 -10.37 5.29
CA LEU A 85 11.32 -9.69 5.58
C LEU A 85 10.64 -10.23 6.85
N VAL A 86 10.92 -11.48 7.18
CA VAL A 86 10.44 -12.12 8.41
C VAL A 86 10.99 -11.40 9.64
N ASN A 87 12.27 -11.01 9.62
CA ASN A 87 12.89 -10.31 10.75
C ASN A 87 12.19 -8.96 11.04
N ILE A 88 11.80 -8.24 9.98
CA ILE A 88 11.09 -6.95 10.11
C ILE A 88 9.65 -7.19 10.57
N MET A 89 8.97 -8.17 9.97
CA MET A 89 7.59 -8.51 10.32
C MET A 89 7.47 -9.00 11.76
N GLU A 90 8.46 -9.71 12.27
CA GLU A 90 8.52 -10.16 13.66
C GLU A 90 8.59 -8.98 14.65
N ILE A 91 9.42 -7.98 14.35
CA ILE A 91 9.51 -6.74 15.14
C ILE A 91 8.19 -5.96 15.08
N VAL A 92 7.65 -5.73 13.88
CA VAL A 92 6.39 -5.01 13.68
C VAL A 92 5.23 -5.73 14.37
N SER A 93 5.18 -7.05 14.28
CA SER A 93 4.15 -7.88 14.92
C SER A 93 4.28 -7.87 16.45
N GLY A 94 5.50 -7.98 16.99
CA GLY A 94 5.75 -7.90 18.43
C GLY A 94 5.33 -6.54 19.01
N LEU A 95 5.63 -5.45 18.31
CA LEU A 95 5.19 -4.11 18.69
C LEU A 95 3.68 -3.94 18.62
N PHE A 96 3.03 -4.44 17.57
CA PHE A 96 1.57 -4.42 17.44
C PHE A 96 0.87 -5.21 18.56
N LEU A 97 1.35 -6.43 18.84
CA LEU A 97 0.81 -7.30 19.90
C LEU A 97 1.01 -6.72 21.30
N SER A 98 2.04 -5.90 21.52
CA SER A 98 2.27 -5.24 22.80
C SER A 98 1.12 -4.31 23.21
N LYS A 99 0.33 -3.80 22.25
CA LYS A 99 -0.72 -2.78 22.43
C LYS A 99 -0.24 -1.51 23.13
N ARG A 100 1.07 -1.28 23.23
CA ARG A 100 1.67 -0.09 23.85
C ARG A 100 1.84 1.06 22.87
N ILE A 101 1.74 0.79 21.57
CA ILE A 101 1.75 1.82 20.53
C ILE A 101 0.31 2.24 20.27
N VAL A 102 0.03 3.51 20.57
CA VAL A 102 -1.26 4.16 20.34
C VAL A 102 -1.04 5.42 19.52
N TYR A 103 -2.06 5.82 18.76
CA TYR A 103 -2.06 7.14 18.14
C TYR A 103 -2.15 8.24 19.21
N GLN A 104 -1.83 9.48 18.84
CA GLN A 104 -1.95 10.64 19.74
C GLN A 104 -3.38 10.86 20.29
N ASN A 105 -4.39 10.32 19.60
CA ASN A 105 -5.79 10.34 20.03
C ASN A 105 -6.14 9.21 21.04
N GLY A 106 -5.16 8.41 21.47
CA GLY A 106 -5.32 7.32 22.44
C GLY A 106 -5.87 6.00 21.87
N LYS A 107 -6.21 5.94 20.57
CA LYS A 107 -6.68 4.71 19.93
C LYS A 107 -5.51 3.75 19.63
N PRO A 108 -5.72 2.42 19.68
CA PRO A 108 -4.69 1.46 19.31
C PRO A 108 -4.28 1.64 17.84
N VAL A 109 -2.99 1.49 17.55
CA VAL A 109 -2.46 1.59 16.19
C VAL A 109 -2.94 0.43 15.32
N HIS A 110 -3.26 0.68 14.05
CA HIS A 110 -3.51 -0.38 13.08
C HIS A 110 -2.18 -0.97 12.57
N LEU A 111 -2.15 -2.29 12.34
CA LEU A 111 -0.96 -2.97 11.83
C LEU A 111 -0.46 -2.37 10.51
N THR A 112 -1.38 -1.97 9.64
CA THR A 112 -1.08 -1.33 8.35
C THR A 112 -0.34 -0.01 8.51
N ASP A 113 -0.74 0.82 9.47
CA ASP A 113 -0.11 2.13 9.69
C ASP A 113 1.24 1.99 10.38
N LEU A 114 1.38 0.98 11.26
CA LEU A 114 2.67 0.63 11.85
C LEU A 114 3.64 0.10 10.78
N GLY A 115 3.17 -0.72 9.84
CA GLY A 115 3.97 -1.19 8.70
C GLY A 115 4.45 -0.04 7.81
N LYS A 116 3.58 0.93 7.52
CA LYS A 116 3.96 2.16 6.79
C LYS A 116 5.00 3.00 7.53
N ALA A 117 4.93 3.09 8.85
CA ALA A 117 5.95 3.80 9.61
C ALA A 117 7.34 3.15 9.48
N PHE A 118 7.40 1.81 9.45
CA PHE A 118 8.64 1.07 9.20
C PHE A 118 9.12 1.19 7.76
N GLU A 119 8.19 1.23 6.80
CA GLU A 119 8.50 1.53 5.40
C GLU A 119 9.22 2.89 5.28
N TRP A 120 8.70 3.94 5.92
CA TRP A 120 9.32 5.26 5.94
C TRP A 120 10.67 5.31 6.67
N LEU A 121 10.92 4.37 7.59
CA LEU A 121 12.16 4.33 8.38
C LEU A 121 13.32 3.66 7.64
N PHE A 122 13.05 2.86 6.62
CA PHE A 122 14.07 2.02 5.96
C PHE A 122 14.13 2.18 4.44
N ILE A 123 13.30 3.06 3.86
CA ILE A 123 13.25 3.42 2.45
C ILE A 123 13.69 4.89 2.29
#